data_AF-F0FZK5-F1
#
_entry.id   AF-F0FZK5-F1
#
_cell.length_a   1.000
_cell.length_b   1.000
_cell.length_c   1.000
_cell.angle_alpha   90.00
_cell.angle_beta   90.00
_cell.angle_gamma   90.00
#
_symmetry.space_group_name_H-M   'P 1'
#
loop_
_entity.id
_entity.type
_entity.pdbx_description
1 polymer ?
#
loop_
_entity_poly.entity_id
_entity_poly.type
_entity_poly.pdbx_seq_one_letter_code
_entity_poly.pdbx_strand_id
1 'polypeptide(L)'
;MRAKMDQISSGSYRILRQGKRTVAGMDAEEVLFALKEGEITSYRFYLLAPGDPSTLAKPHTAIQLLLGASSPDAKLEEATSPVDETGALQTWDALLNSLRLRPGAV
;
A
#
# COMPACT_ATOMS: atom_id res chain seq x y z
N MET A 1 -9.65 7.86 4.63
CA MET A 1 -8.22 7.76 4.23
C MET A 1 -7.51 9.11 4.13
N ARG A 2 -8.07 10.11 3.42
CA ARG A 2 -7.45 11.45 3.31
C ARG A 2 -7.12 12.10 4.67
N ALA A 3 -8.06 12.11 5.61
CA ALA A 3 -7.83 12.60 6.97
C ALA A 3 -6.67 11.89 7.71
N LYS A 4 -6.39 10.62 7.40
CA LYS A 4 -5.23 9.89 7.94
C LYS A 4 -3.94 10.39 7.28
N MET A 5 -3.95 10.72 5.99
CA MET A 5 -2.78 11.28 5.32
C MET A 5 -2.47 12.69 5.81
N ASP A 6 -3.49 13.51 6.07
CA ASP A 6 -3.33 14.84 6.65
C ASP A 6 -2.69 14.81 8.06
N GLN A 7 -2.76 13.67 8.77
CA GLN A 7 -2.09 13.47 10.06
C GLN A 7 -0.66 12.93 9.95
N ILE A 8 -0.34 12.19 8.89
CA ILE A 8 0.94 11.48 8.75
C ILE A 8 1.94 12.27 7.90
N SER A 9 1.44 13.14 7.01
CA SER A 9 2.26 14.01 6.17
C SER A 9 2.31 15.41 6.79
N SER A 10 3.50 15.82 7.21
CA SER A 10 3.84 17.22 7.48
C SER A 10 4.02 18.05 6.20
N GLY A 11 4.18 17.37 5.06
CA GLY A 11 4.30 17.95 3.71
C GLY A 11 3.08 17.69 2.82
N SER A 12 3.31 17.66 1.50
CA SER A 12 2.24 17.44 0.50
C SER A 12 2.06 15.96 0.15
N TYR A 13 0.88 15.59 -0.33
CA TYR A 13 0.65 14.25 -0.90
C TYR A 13 -0.10 14.30 -2.23
N ARG A 14 0.07 13.24 -3.02
CA ARG A 14 -0.68 12.99 -4.25
C ARG A 14 -1.22 11.55 -4.25
N ILE A 15 -2.45 11.39 -4.70
CA ILE A 15 -3.02 10.07 -4.97
C ILE A 15 -2.46 9.58 -6.30
N LEU A 16 -1.79 8.44 -6.28
CA LEU A 16 -1.24 7.78 -7.47
C LEU A 16 -2.29 6.90 -8.15
N ARG A 17 -3.06 6.16 -7.35
CA ARG A 17 -4.12 5.25 -7.81
C ARG A 17 -5.15 5.09 -6.72
N GLN A 18 -6.42 5.06 -7.09
CA GLN A 18 -7.53 4.74 -6.20
C GLN A 18 -8.59 3.99 -7.01
N GLY A 19 -9.03 2.84 -6.53
CA GLY A 19 -10.06 2.09 -7.25
C GLY A 19 -10.22 0.66 -6.77
N LYS A 20 -11.11 -0.06 -7.46
CA LYS A 20 -11.38 -1.48 -7.25
C LYS A 20 -10.37 -2.34 -8.02
N ARG A 21 -10.04 -3.50 -7.46
CA ARG A 21 -9.26 -4.56 -8.12
C ARG A 21 -9.57 -5.92 -7.53
N THR A 22 -9.14 -6.97 -8.22
CA THR A 22 -9.18 -8.34 -7.69
C THR A 22 -7.79 -8.73 -7.18
N VAL A 23 -7.74 -9.36 -5.99
CA VAL A 23 -6.51 -9.92 -5.39
C VAL A 23 -6.81 -11.30 -4.83
N ALA A 24 -6.05 -12.31 -5.25
CA ALA A 24 -6.24 -13.71 -4.83
C ALA A 24 -7.72 -14.20 -4.95
N GLY A 25 -8.45 -13.74 -5.97
CA GLY A 25 -9.86 -14.07 -6.19
C GLY A 25 -10.86 -13.34 -5.27
N MET A 26 -10.42 -12.33 -4.54
CA MET A 26 -11.24 -11.46 -3.70
C MET A 26 -11.38 -10.08 -4.34
N ASP A 27 -12.58 -9.50 -4.25
CA ASP A 27 -12.79 -8.10 -4.57
C ASP A 27 -12.17 -7.22 -3.49
N ALA A 28 -11.43 -6.21 -3.92
CA ALA A 28 -10.72 -5.30 -3.04
C ALA A 28 -10.78 -3.85 -3.55
N GLU A 29 -10.53 -2.92 -2.64
CA GLU A 29 -10.29 -1.52 -2.95
C GLU A 29 -8.88 -1.14 -2.53
N GLU A 30 -8.22 -0.33 -3.34
CA GLU A 30 -6.90 0.21 -3.04
C GLU A 30 -6.86 1.73 -3.13
N VAL A 31 -5.90 2.30 -2.40
CA VAL A 31 -5.53 3.70 -2.50
C VAL A 31 -4.04 3.85 -2.22
N LEU A 32 -3.35 4.52 -3.13
CA LEU A 32 -1.90 4.63 -3.18
C LEU A 32 -1.51 6.10 -3.12
N PHE A 33 -0.66 6.48 -2.18
CA PHE A 33 -0.20 7.86 -2.01
C PHE A 33 1.31 7.97 -2.24
N ALA A 34 1.71 9.06 -2.88
CA ALA A 34 3.06 9.60 -2.78
C ALA A 34 3.04 10.78 -1.80
N LEU A 35 3.99 10.82 -0.88
CA LEU A 35 4.17 11.87 0.12
C LEU A 35 5.50 12.56 -0.18
N LYS A 36 5.50 13.90 -0.09
CA LYS A 36 6.68 14.73 -0.29
C LYS A 36 6.86 15.69 0.88
N GLU A 37 7.95 15.51 1.62
CA GLU A 37 8.32 16.30 2.80
C GLU A 37 9.74 16.84 2.61
N GLY A 38 9.85 18.08 2.12
CA GLY A 38 11.14 18.62 1.69
C GLY A 38 11.78 17.73 0.60
N GLU A 39 12.97 17.20 0.87
CA GLU A 39 13.68 16.31 -0.04
C GLU A 39 13.20 14.85 0.03
N ILE A 40 12.48 14.46 1.08
CA ILE A 40 12.02 13.08 1.31
C ILE A 40 10.82 12.78 0.43
N THR A 41 10.92 11.72 -0.38
CA THR A 41 9.77 11.12 -1.09
C THR A 41 9.45 9.78 -0.44
N SER A 42 8.20 9.55 -0.03
CA SER A 42 7.77 8.25 0.49
C SER A 42 6.45 7.79 -0.13
N TYR A 43 6.18 6.48 -0.10
CA TYR A 43 4.96 5.89 -0.65
C TYR A 43 4.18 5.16 0.44
N ARG A 44 2.86 5.33 0.43
CA ARG A 44 1.93 4.75 1.42
C ARG A 44 0.78 4.09 0.68
N PHE A 45 0.85 2.77 0.56
CA PHE A 45 -0.06 1.98 -0.27
C PHE A 45 -0.92 1.09 0.59
N TYR A 46 -2.22 1.07 0.30
CA TYR A 46 -3.20 0.39 1.12
C TYR A 46 -4.19 -0.37 0.24
N LEU A 47 -4.53 -1.57 0.68
CA LEU A 47 -5.60 -2.38 0.10
C LEU A 47 -6.47 -2.96 1.20
N LEU A 48 -7.78 -3.01 0.94
CA LEU A 48 -8.77 -3.66 1.78
C LEU A 48 -9.64 -4.57 0.90
N ALA A 49 -9.66 -5.86 1.24
CA ALA A 49 -10.66 -6.81 0.76
C ALA A 49 -11.57 -7.16 1.95
N PRO A 50 -12.88 -6.89 1.88
CA PRO A 50 -13.81 -7.20 2.98
C PRO A 50 -13.93 -8.71 3.23
N GLY A 51 -13.62 -9.53 2.23
CA GLY A 51 -13.74 -10.99 2.30
C GLY A 51 -15.17 -11.48 2.07
N ASP A 52 -15.37 -12.78 2.28
CA ASP A 52 -16.67 -13.45 2.22
C ASP A 52 -16.82 -14.33 3.47
N PRO A 53 -17.74 -14.00 4.40
CA PRO A 53 -17.88 -14.74 5.66
C PRO A 53 -18.39 -16.18 5.46
N SER A 54 -18.89 -16.54 4.27
CA SER A 54 -19.35 -17.90 3.98
C SER A 54 -18.22 -18.88 3.66
N THR A 55 -16.98 -18.40 3.51
CA THR A 55 -15.84 -19.25 3.14
C THR A 55 -14.53 -18.84 3.79
N LEU A 56 -13.74 -19.84 4.22
CA LEU A 56 -12.39 -19.61 4.73
C LEU A 56 -11.39 -19.22 3.63
N ALA A 57 -11.73 -19.43 2.35
CA ALA A 57 -10.86 -19.11 1.22
C ALA A 57 -10.75 -17.61 0.93
N LYS A 58 -11.68 -16.79 1.46
CA LYS A 58 -11.75 -15.34 1.20
C LYS A 58 -11.83 -14.55 2.52
N PRO A 59 -10.78 -14.54 3.34
CA PRO A 59 -10.80 -13.83 4.61
C PRO A 59 -10.83 -12.30 4.39
N HIS A 60 -11.31 -11.57 5.40
CA HIS A 60 -11.09 -10.13 5.48
C HIS A 60 -9.58 -9.86 5.47
N THR A 61 -9.11 -9.10 4.49
CA THR A 61 -7.67 -8.92 4.23
C THR A 61 -7.35 -7.44 4.10
N ALA A 62 -6.40 -6.96 4.90
CA ALA A 62 -5.86 -5.60 4.80
C ALA A 62 -4.35 -5.67 4.56
N ILE A 63 -3.86 -4.95 3.56
CA ILE A 63 -2.44 -4.93 3.17
C ILE A 63 -1.95 -3.49 3.18
N GLN A 64 -0.76 -3.29 3.74
CA GLN A 64 -0.07 -2.01 3.71
C GLN A 64 1.36 -2.21 3.21
N LEU A 65 1.79 -1.37 2.27
CA LEU A 65 3.18 -1.27 1.84
C LEU A 65 3.65 0.17 2.06
N LEU A 66 4.69 0.32 2.87
CA LEU A 66 5.28 1.61 3.21
C LEU A 66 6.72 1.62 2.67
N LEU A 67 7.02 2.56 1.76
CA LEU A 67 8.36 2.74 1.20
C LEU A 67 8.90 4.10 1.64
N GLY A 68 10.09 4.12 2.22
CA GLY A 68 10.66 5.27 2.93
C GLY A 68 10.12 5.40 4.37
N ALA A 69 10.99 5.78 5.30
CA ALA A 69 10.67 5.84 6.72
C ALA A 69 9.82 7.07 7.08
N SER A 70 8.87 6.89 8.01
CA SER A 70 8.30 7.98 8.81
C SER A 70 8.96 7.94 10.18
N SER A 71 10.24 8.30 10.28
CA SER A 71 10.91 8.49 11.57
C SER A 71 11.56 9.87 11.57
N PRO A 72 11.33 10.70 12.60
CA PRO A 72 11.95 12.01 12.73
C PRO A 72 13.48 11.92 12.84
N ASP A 73 14.02 10.76 13.24
CA ASP A 73 15.46 10.54 13.43
C ASP A 73 16.13 9.84 12.24
N ALA A 74 15.37 9.49 11.18
CA ALA A 74 15.94 8.83 10.01
C ALA A 74 16.84 9.79 9.23
N LYS A 75 18.01 9.29 8.80
CA LYS A 75 18.85 10.04 7.85
C LYS A 75 18.09 10.21 6.53
N LEU A 76 18.38 11.26 5.78
CA LEU A 76 17.67 11.57 4.51
C LEU A 76 17.61 10.36 3.55
N GLU A 77 18.72 9.63 3.44
CA GLU A 77 18.86 8.43 2.61
C GLU A 77 18.00 7.25 3.10
N GLU A 78 17.72 7.18 4.40
CA GLU A 78 16.90 6.13 5.03
C GLU A 78 15.40 6.54 5.07
N ALA A 79 15.14 7.85 5.06
CA ALA A 79 13.79 8.41 5.07
C ALA A 79 13.14 8.38 3.68
N THR A 80 13.92 8.59 2.63
CA THR A 80 13.41 8.53 1.25
C THR A 80 13.16 7.09 0.80
N SER A 81 12.17 6.90 -0.08
CA SER A 81 11.90 5.63 -0.72
C SER A 81 13.14 5.14 -1.47
N PRO A 82 13.51 3.85 -1.35
CA PRO A 82 14.66 3.29 -2.08
C PRO A 82 14.38 3.11 -3.59
N VAL A 83 13.13 3.32 -4.01
CA VAL A 83 12.68 3.24 -5.39
C VAL A 83 11.90 4.49 -5.77
N ASP A 84 11.89 4.81 -7.06
CA ASP A 84 11.03 5.86 -7.61
C ASP A 84 9.56 5.44 -7.68
N GLU A 85 8.71 6.30 -8.25
CA GLU A 85 7.26 6.06 -8.35
C GLU A 85 6.94 4.82 -9.18
N THR A 86 7.68 4.60 -10.26
CA THR A 86 7.46 3.45 -11.16
C THR A 86 7.84 2.16 -10.44
N GLY A 87 9.00 2.14 -9.78
CA GLY A 87 9.45 1.02 -8.97
C GLY A 87 8.54 0.73 -7.77
N ALA A 88 7.99 1.77 -7.13
CA ALA A 88 7.02 1.62 -6.05
C ALA A 88 5.73 0.93 -6.54
N LEU A 89 5.14 1.40 -7.63
CA LEU A 89 3.94 0.80 -8.24
C LEU A 89 4.20 -0.64 -8.71
N GLN A 90 5.36 -0.91 -9.32
CA GLN A 90 5.74 -2.26 -9.72
C GLN A 90 5.89 -3.20 -8.52
N THR A 91 6.52 -2.75 -7.43
CA THR A 91 6.68 -3.53 -6.20
C THR A 91 5.31 -3.88 -5.60
N TRP A 92 4.38 -2.92 -5.61
CA TRP A 92 3.02 -3.12 -5.14
C TRP A 92 2.26 -4.16 -5.96
N ASP A 93 2.29 -4.02 -7.28
CA ASP A 93 1.59 -4.95 -8.17
C ASP A 93 2.23 -6.35 -8.12
N ALA A 94 3.56 -6.45 -8.00
CA ALA A 94 4.25 -7.72 -7.81
C ALA A 94 3.85 -8.42 -6.50
N LEU A 95 3.81 -7.67 -5.39
CA LEU A 95 3.34 -8.19 -4.10
C LEU A 95 1.92 -8.75 -4.23
N LEU A 96 0.97 -7.95 -4.73
CA LEU A 96 -0.43 -8.35 -4.79
C LEU A 96 -0.67 -9.52 -5.75
N ASN A 97 0.02 -9.54 -6.90
CA ASN A 97 -0.11 -10.60 -7.89
C ASN A 97 0.54 -11.91 -7.43
N SER A 98 1.41 -11.88 -6.41
CA SER A 98 1.97 -13.09 -5.81
C SER A 98 1.03 -13.80 -4.84
N LEU A 99 -0.02 -13.10 -4.36
CA LEU A 99 -0.95 -13.62 -3.38
C LEU A 99 -1.87 -14.65 -4.01
N ARG A 100 -1.92 -15.82 -3.38
CA ARG A 100 -2.76 -16.94 -3.77
C ARG A 100 -3.18 -17.74 -2.56
N LEU A 101 -4.31 -18.42 -2.69
CA LEU A 101 -4.71 -19.43 -1.72
C LEU A 101 -3.64 -20.51 -1.64
N ARG A 102 -3.30 -20.95 -0.42
CA ARG A 102 -2.37 -22.06 -0.23
C ARG A 102 -2.94 -23.32 -0.88
N PRO A 103 -2.16 -24.11 -1.64
CA PRO A 103 -2.61 -25.40 -2.13
C PRO A 103 -3.15 -26.27 -0.99
N GLY A 104 -4.33 -26.87 -1.17
CA GLY A 104 -5.02 -27.68 -0.16
C GLY A 104 -5.60 -26.89 1.02
N ALA A 105 -5.67 -25.56 0.93
CA ALA A 105 -6.59 -24.81 1.77
C ALA A 105 -7.97 -24.90 1.09
N VAL A 106 -8.94 -25.46 1.81
CA VAL A 106 -10.27 -25.95 1.39
C VAL A 106 -10.31 -27.30 0.69
#